data_AF-A0AAD7TT50-F1
#
_entry.id   AF-A0AAD7TT50-F1
#
_cell.length_a   1.000
_cell.length_b   1.000
_cell.length_c   1.000
_cell.angle_alpha   90.00
_cell.angle_beta   90.00
_cell.angle_gamma   90.00
#
_symmetry.space_group_name_H-M   'P 1'
#
loop_
_entity.id
_entity.type
_entity.pdbx_description
1 polymer ?
#
loop_
_entity_poly.entity_id
_entity_poly.type
_entity_poly.pdbx_seq_one_letter_code
_entity_poly.pdbx_strand_id
1 'polypeptide(L)'
;MTTLANKPIKLVTVNTAPERAKRLIGRVVEDVKDKYTIIHAANVEKIEDVRPTLEKEHPDLLFTASMWTAEQAEEIVAIAKDTIPGIKTFSLPHGLQVEKGPDAVVEYIEQHLPGLLEA
;
A
#
# COMPACT_ATOMS: atom_id res chain seq x y z
N MET A 1 22.41 4.78 22.49
CA MET A 1 21.87 4.94 21.12
C MET A 1 20.37 4.96 21.25
N THR A 2 19.76 6.15 21.17
CA THR A 2 18.31 6.30 21.30
C THR A 2 17.72 5.75 20.00
N THR A 3 17.10 4.57 20.06
CA THR A 3 16.23 4.11 18.98
C THR A 3 15.15 5.17 18.83
N LEU A 4 15.22 5.99 17.76
CA LEU A 4 14.08 6.75 17.29
C LEU A 4 12.96 5.71 17.14
N ALA A 5 11.96 5.75 18.01
CA ALA A 5 10.78 4.92 17.85
C ALA A 5 10.28 5.18 16.43
N ASN A 6 10.34 4.15 15.57
CA ASN A 6 10.03 4.30 14.15
C ASN A 6 8.60 4.85 14.07
N LYS A 7 8.43 6.08 13.56
CA LYS A 7 7.12 6.73 13.47
C LYS A 7 6.18 5.74 12.75
N PRO A 8 4.97 5.48 13.28
CA PRO A 8 4.03 4.61 12.59
C PRO A 8 3.75 5.13 11.17
N ILE A 9 3.82 4.23 10.19
CA ILE A 9 3.59 4.49 8.78
C ILE A 9 2.13 4.20 8.50
N LYS A 10 1.37 5.23 8.12
CA LYS A 10 -0.04 5.10 7.81
C LYS A 10 -0.20 4.66 6.34
N LEU A 11 -0.85 3.51 6.14
CA LEU A 11 -1.05 2.87 4.85
C LEU A 11 -2.52 2.94 4.43
N VAL A 12 -2.76 3.35 3.18
CA VAL A 12 -4.04 3.15 2.48
C VAL A 12 -3.84 2.16 1.33
N THR A 13 -4.79 1.27 1.12
CA THR A 13 -4.81 0.35 -0.03
C THR A 13 -5.90 0.72 -1.02
N VAL A 14 -5.66 0.54 -2.32
CA VAL A 14 -6.69 0.62 -3.36
C VAL A 14 -6.94 -0.78 -3.92
N ASN A 15 -8.02 -1.41 -3.46
CA ASN A 15 -8.34 -2.80 -3.70
C ASN A 15 -9.87 -2.99 -3.67
N THR A 16 -10.47 -3.40 -4.80
CA THR A 16 -11.88 -3.81 -4.96
C THR A 16 -12.31 -5.04 -4.12
N ALA A 17 -11.39 -5.70 -3.42
CA ALA A 17 -11.66 -6.84 -2.54
C ALA A 17 -11.14 -6.55 -1.11
N PRO A 18 -11.88 -5.78 -0.29
CA PRO A 18 -11.41 -5.25 1.00
C PRO A 18 -10.97 -6.35 1.99
N GLU A 19 -11.73 -7.45 2.08
CA GLU A 19 -11.39 -8.58 2.96
C GLU A 19 -10.07 -9.25 2.57
N ARG A 20 -9.79 -9.33 1.26
CA ARG A 20 -8.52 -9.86 0.74
C ARG A 20 -7.38 -8.89 1.03
N ALA A 21 -7.59 -7.59 0.85
CA ALA A 21 -6.62 -6.55 1.19
C ALA A 21 -6.23 -6.63 2.67
N LYS A 22 -7.22 -6.66 3.57
CA LYS A 22 -7.01 -6.73 5.02
C LYS A 22 -6.20 -7.95 5.43
N ARG A 23 -6.51 -9.14 4.89
CA ARG A 23 -5.76 -10.37 5.20
C ARG A 23 -4.33 -10.30 4.73
N LEU A 24 -4.11 -9.81 3.51
CA LEU A 24 -2.79 -9.74 2.90
C LEU A 24 -1.90 -8.71 3.62
N ILE A 25 -2.43 -7.50 3.84
CA ILE A 25 -1.72 -6.46 4.58
C ILE A 25 -1.50 -6.86 6.03
N GLY A 26 -2.46 -7.55 6.66
CA GLY A 26 -2.26 -8.09 8.01
C GLY A 26 -1.04 -9.00 8.11
N ARG A 27 -0.80 -9.84 7.09
CA ARG A 27 0.42 -10.66 7.01
C ARG A 27 1.67 -9.81 6.84
N VAL A 28 1.69 -8.91 5.85
CA VAL A 28 2.83 -8.00 5.62
C VAL A 28 3.19 -7.22 6.89
N VAL A 29 2.20 -6.68 7.59
CA VAL A 29 2.40 -5.91 8.84
C VAL A 29 3.03 -6.79 9.92
N GLU A 30 2.55 -8.01 10.07
CA GLU A 30 3.07 -8.97 11.06
C GLU A 30 4.51 -9.39 10.71
N ASP A 31 4.78 -9.70 9.44
CA ASP A 31 6.06 -10.21 8.96
C ASP A 31 7.18 -9.15 9.04
N VAL A 32 6.83 -7.85 8.99
CA VAL A 32 7.80 -6.74 9.07
C VAL A 32 7.81 -5.98 10.40
N LYS A 33 7.03 -6.40 11.39
CA LYS A 33 6.80 -5.66 12.65
C LYS A 33 8.07 -5.35 13.47
N ASP A 34 9.10 -6.17 13.32
CA ASP A 34 10.39 -5.98 13.99
C ASP A 34 11.18 -4.78 13.42
N LYS A 35 10.82 -4.33 12.21
CA LYS A 35 11.48 -3.23 11.49
C LYS A 35 10.58 -2.00 11.36
N TYR A 36 9.30 -2.20 11.03
CA TYR A 36 8.37 -1.11 10.74
C TYR A 36 7.09 -1.26 11.54
N THR A 37 6.56 -0.13 12.00
CA THR A 37 5.19 -0.07 12.54
C THR A 37 4.28 0.45 11.43
N ILE A 38 3.44 -0.40 10.86
CA ILE A 38 2.52 -0.04 9.78
C ILE A 38 1.07 -0.07 10.29
N ILE A 39 0.32 1.00 10.05
CA ILE A 39 -1.09 1.11 10.40
C ILE A 39 -1.90 1.15 9.11
N HIS A 40 -2.67 0.09 8.85
CA HIS A 40 -3.63 0.08 7.73
C HIS A 40 -4.84 0.94 8.09
N ALA A 41 -4.90 2.14 7.54
CA ALA A 41 -5.91 3.15 7.88
C ALA A 41 -7.22 2.97 7.11
N ALA A 42 -7.13 2.65 5.82
CA ALA A 42 -8.31 2.45 4.99
C ALA A 42 -8.01 1.57 3.76
N ASN A 43 -9.09 0.99 3.23
CA ASN A 43 -9.12 0.40 1.91
C ASN A 43 -10.10 1.19 1.01
N VAL A 44 -9.68 1.49 -0.21
CA VAL A 44 -10.46 2.16 -1.23
C VAL A 44 -10.82 1.16 -2.32
N GLU A 45 -12.12 0.99 -2.60
CA GLU A 45 -12.60 0.01 -3.58
C GLU A 45 -12.74 0.60 -4.99
N LYS A 46 -12.82 1.92 -5.12
CA LYS A 46 -13.03 2.61 -6.40
C LYS A 46 -12.07 3.78 -6.59
N ILE A 47 -11.65 4.03 -7.83
CA ILE A 47 -10.72 5.12 -8.15
C ILE A 47 -11.30 6.49 -7.75
N GLU A 48 -12.60 6.70 -7.95
CA GLU A 48 -13.32 7.94 -7.57
C GLU A 48 -13.19 8.28 -6.07
N ASP A 49 -13.01 7.26 -5.22
CA ASP A 49 -12.93 7.42 -3.77
C ASP A 49 -11.48 7.58 -3.26
N VAL A 50 -10.48 7.54 -4.15
CA VAL A 50 -9.05 7.65 -3.76
C VAL A 50 -8.77 9.02 -3.16
N ARG A 51 -9.05 10.11 -3.89
CA ARG A 51 -8.82 11.48 -3.42
C ARG A 51 -9.50 11.76 -2.07
N PRO A 52 -10.84 11.60 -1.91
CA PRO A 52 -11.48 11.91 -0.64
C PRO A 52 -10.97 11.05 0.52
N THR A 53 -10.55 9.81 0.27
CA THR A 53 -9.93 8.98 1.31
C THR A 53 -8.54 9.49 1.70
N LEU A 54 -7.73 9.91 0.73
CA LEU A 54 -6.41 10.47 0.99
C LEU A 54 -6.50 11.81 1.76
N GLU A 55 -7.42 12.69 1.39
CA GLU A 55 -7.69 13.94 2.10
C GLU A 55 -8.15 13.71 3.53
N LYS A 56 -8.90 12.63 3.79
CA LYS A 56 -9.35 12.29 5.14
C LYS A 56 -8.25 11.64 5.98
N GLU A 57 -7.57 10.66 5.41
CA GLU A 57 -6.66 9.79 6.16
C GLU A 57 -5.23 10.35 6.25
N HIS A 58 -4.82 11.18 5.29
CA HIS A 58 -3.45 11.69 5.16
C HIS A 58 -2.37 10.60 5.36
N PRO A 59 -2.40 9.49 4.58
CA PRO A 59 -1.43 8.42 4.75
C PRO A 59 -0.03 8.81 4.28
N ASP A 60 0.99 8.13 4.83
CA ASP A 60 2.37 8.22 4.37
C ASP A 60 2.60 7.32 3.12
N LEU A 61 1.76 6.28 2.95
CA LEU A 61 1.93 5.23 1.95
C LEU A 61 0.60 4.82 1.29
N LEU A 62 0.60 4.64 -0.04
CA LEU A 62 -0.50 4.06 -0.80
C LEU A 62 -0.08 2.83 -1.59
N PHE A 63 -0.82 1.72 -1.43
CA PHE A 63 -0.63 0.49 -2.20
C PHE A 63 -1.76 0.26 -3.20
N THR A 64 -1.42 0.02 -4.46
CA THR A 64 -2.36 -0.34 -5.53
C THR A 64 -2.35 -1.83 -5.79
N ALA A 65 -3.52 -2.47 -5.73
CA ALA A 65 -3.65 -3.92 -5.89
C ALA A 65 -3.43 -4.41 -7.33
N SER A 66 -2.97 -5.66 -7.49
CA SER A 66 -2.61 -6.28 -8.78
C SER A 66 -3.76 -6.50 -9.76
N MET A 67 -5.00 -6.17 -9.42
CA MET A 67 -6.16 -6.35 -10.31
C MET A 67 -6.52 -5.09 -11.10
N TRP A 68 -6.01 -3.94 -10.69
CA TRP A 68 -6.06 -2.72 -11.49
C TRP A 68 -5.12 -2.90 -12.69
N THR A 69 -5.53 -2.44 -13.88
CA THR A 69 -4.63 -2.41 -15.05
C THR A 69 -3.47 -1.45 -14.81
N ALA A 70 -2.45 -1.49 -15.66
CA ALA A 70 -1.33 -0.56 -15.57
C ALA A 70 -1.80 0.91 -15.64
N GLU A 71 -2.73 1.21 -16.55
CA GLU A 71 -3.28 2.55 -16.75
C GLU A 71 -4.08 3.01 -15.52
N GLN A 72 -4.89 2.13 -14.94
CA GLN A 72 -5.63 2.44 -13.71
C GLN A 72 -4.70 2.64 -12.52
N ALA A 73 -3.62 1.85 -12.43
CA ALA A 73 -2.62 2.03 -11.39
C ALA A 73 -1.86 3.35 -11.55
N GLU A 74 -1.55 3.76 -12.78
CA GLU A 74 -0.97 5.08 -13.08
C GLU A 74 -1.92 6.22 -12.69
N GLU A 75 -3.21 6.10 -13.01
CA GLU A 75 -4.23 7.06 -12.61
C GLU A 75 -4.32 7.21 -11.08
N ILE A 76 -4.38 6.08 -10.36
CA ILE A 76 -4.40 6.06 -8.89
C ILE A 76 -3.14 6.74 -8.31
N VAL A 77 -1.97 6.45 -8.87
CA VAL A 77 -0.69 7.05 -8.44
C VAL A 77 -0.66 8.55 -8.71
N ALA A 78 -1.18 8.99 -9.86
CA ALA A 78 -1.28 10.40 -10.20
C ALA A 78 -2.19 11.15 -9.22
N ILE A 79 -3.37 10.59 -8.92
CA ILE A 79 -4.29 11.15 -7.91
C ILE A 79 -3.59 11.24 -6.55
N ALA A 80 -2.87 10.20 -6.14
CA ALA A 80 -2.20 10.17 -4.85
C ALA A 80 -1.15 11.27 -4.71
N LYS A 81 -0.26 11.40 -5.70
CA LYS A 81 0.81 12.41 -5.70
C LYS A 81 0.30 13.84 -5.81
N ASP A 82 -0.81 14.05 -6.52
CA ASP A 82 -1.49 15.35 -6.60
C ASP A 82 -2.18 15.71 -5.28
N THR A 83 -2.77 14.72 -4.59
CA THR A 83 -3.51 14.96 -3.33
C THR A 83 -2.57 15.17 -2.14
N ILE A 84 -1.49 14.41 -2.05
CA ILE A 84 -0.54 14.46 -0.93
C ILE A 84 0.89 14.58 -1.48
N PRO A 85 1.48 15.78 -1.46
CA PRO A 85 2.87 15.97 -1.85
C PRO A 85 3.80 15.08 -1.02
N GLY A 86 4.60 14.25 -1.69
CA GLY A 86 5.57 13.36 -1.05
C GLY A 86 5.04 12.02 -0.58
N ILE A 87 3.76 11.68 -0.83
CA ILE A 87 3.25 10.33 -0.54
C ILE A 87 4.07 9.26 -1.26
N LYS A 88 4.45 8.20 -0.55
CA LYS A 88 5.08 7.03 -1.15
C LYS A 88 3.99 6.16 -1.78
N THR A 89 4.23 5.66 -3.00
CA THR A 89 3.25 4.83 -3.73
C THR A 89 3.89 3.54 -4.20
N PHE A 90 3.16 2.43 -4.12
CA PHE A 90 3.61 1.12 -4.62
C PHE A 90 2.47 0.40 -5.32
N SER A 91 2.68 0.06 -6.59
CA SER A 91 1.71 -0.67 -7.40
C SER A 91 2.19 -2.10 -7.61
N LEU A 92 1.35 -3.07 -7.25
CA LEU A 92 1.62 -4.46 -7.55
C LEU A 92 1.50 -4.69 -9.07
N PRO A 93 2.38 -5.50 -9.67
CA PRO A 93 2.27 -5.89 -11.07
C PRO A 93 0.88 -6.44 -11.40
N HIS A 94 0.29 -5.99 -12.50
CA HIS A 94 -1.02 -6.47 -12.93
C HIS A 94 -1.02 -8.00 -13.07
N GLY A 95 -2.08 -8.66 -12.60
CA GLY A 95 -2.23 -10.12 -12.66
C GLY A 95 -1.46 -10.91 -11.59
N LEU A 96 -0.52 -10.30 -10.85
CA LEU A 96 0.43 -11.01 -9.98
C LEU A 96 -0.25 -12.05 -9.07
N GLN A 97 -1.31 -11.67 -8.35
CA GLN A 97 -1.95 -12.59 -7.43
C GLN A 97 -2.70 -13.74 -8.12
N VAL A 98 -3.23 -13.50 -9.31
CA VAL A 98 -3.92 -14.54 -10.09
C VAL A 98 -2.90 -15.55 -10.61
N GLU A 99 -1.75 -15.07 -11.06
CA GLU A 99 -0.68 -15.92 -11.63
C GLU A 99 0.10 -16.69 -10.56
N LYS A 100 0.43 -16.04 -9.44
CA LYS A 100 1.39 -16.57 -8.46
C LYS A 100 0.81 -16.80 -7.07
N GLY A 101 -0.47 -16.47 -6.87
CA GLY A 101 -1.16 -16.65 -5.59
C GLY A 101 -0.87 -15.54 -4.57
N PRO A 102 -1.55 -15.59 -3.41
CA PRO A 102 -1.45 -14.56 -2.37
C PRO A 102 -0.08 -14.50 -1.68
N ASP A 103 0.63 -15.63 -1.55
CA ASP A 103 1.94 -15.67 -0.89
C ASP A 103 3.00 -14.90 -1.68
N ALA A 104 3.00 -15.05 -3.01
CA ALA A 104 3.91 -14.31 -3.88
C ALA A 104 3.68 -12.80 -3.81
N VAL A 105 2.47 -12.34 -3.51
CA VAL A 105 2.20 -10.90 -3.33
C VAL A 105 2.81 -10.40 -2.02
N VAL A 106 2.70 -11.17 -0.94
CA VAL A 106 3.30 -10.81 0.36
C VAL A 106 4.82 -10.74 0.21
N GLU A 107 5.44 -11.78 -0.34
CA GLU A 107 6.89 -11.80 -0.60
C GLU A 107 7.33 -10.63 -1.49
N TYR A 108 6.57 -10.34 -2.54
CA TYR A 108 6.87 -9.22 -3.43
C TYR A 108 6.83 -7.87 -2.70
N ILE A 109 5.84 -7.64 -1.82
CA ILE A 109 5.78 -6.42 -1.01
C ILE A 109 7.00 -6.35 -0.09
N GLU A 110 7.30 -7.40 0.66
CA GLU A 110 8.41 -7.45 1.63
C GLU A 110 9.77 -7.19 1.00
N GLN A 111 10.03 -7.74 -0.19
CA GLN A 111 11.28 -7.54 -0.91
C GLN A 111 11.49 -6.07 -1.34
N HIS A 112 10.42 -5.34 -1.63
CA HIS A 112 10.48 -3.97 -2.13
C HIS A 112 10.28 -2.91 -1.04
N LEU A 113 9.70 -3.28 0.09
CA LEU A 113 9.35 -2.37 1.17
C LEU A 113 10.56 -1.58 1.72
N PRO A 114 11.76 -2.17 1.96
CA PRO A 114 12.91 -1.41 2.43
C PRO A 114 13.34 -0.33 1.43
N GLY A 115 13.43 -0.69 0.14
CA GLY A 115 13.78 0.26 -0.92
C GLY A 115 12.75 1.38 -1.09
N LEU A 116 11.49 1.13 -0.73
CA LEU A 116 10.46 2.15 -0.72
C LEU A 116 10.55 3.05 0.52
N LEU A 117 10.72 2.49 1.71
CA LEU A 117 10.61 3.21 2.98
C LEU A 117 11.90 3.93 3.38
N GLU A 118 13.06 3.39 3.02
CA GLU A 118 14.38 3.90 3.44
C GLU A 118 15.07 4.78 2.39
N ALA A 119 14.46 4.93 1.22
CA ALA A 119 14.83 5.91 0.20
C ALA A 119 14.42 7.34 0.56
#